data_AF-A0A5E6NGT0-F1
#
_entry.id   AF-A0A5E6NGT0-F1
#
_cell.length_a   1.000
_cell.length_b   1.000
_cell.length_c   1.000
_cell.angle_alpha   90.00
_cell.angle_beta   90.00
_cell.angle_gamma   90.00
#
_symmetry.space_group_name_H-M   'P 1'
#
loop_
_entity.id
_entity.type
_entity.pdbx_description
1 polymer ?
#
loop_
_entity_poly.entity_id
_entity_poly.type
_entity_poly.pdbx_seq_one_letter_code
_entity_poly.pdbx_strand_id
1 'polypeptide(L)'
;MQSTQITQYAVNTNNGQININSQNLNILSSQDTNNTKSNTKHKNLNVSYTVYGTNSSNLSGSISRDSSTSTSQQTTHNNTNLTATNINLNTTQDTKIKGANLQATNQLNLNTKNLEVSSVQNKHKAKTRSQGASLGIGSSGVNSVGFNQSKADENSKTVLLTSMTAKQVNINTQAHTQLTGSLMLPPTQATKTVTTMDNSASPPTA
;
A
#
# COMPACT_ATOMS: atom_id res chain seq x y z
N MET A 1 -23.72 -23.43 -7.31
CA MET A 1 -23.12 -22.18 -7.82
C MET A 1 -21.61 -22.26 -7.65
N GLN A 2 -20.84 -21.70 -8.59
CA GLN A 2 -19.37 -21.67 -8.51
C GLN A 2 -18.89 -20.36 -7.88
N SER A 3 -17.61 -20.26 -7.53
CA SER A 3 -17.00 -19.02 -7.00
C SER A 3 -16.63 -18.06 -8.14
N THR A 4 -16.68 -16.76 -7.87
CA THR A 4 -16.38 -15.69 -8.83
C THR A 4 -15.26 -14.78 -8.30
N GLN A 5 -14.31 -14.46 -9.18
CA GLN A 5 -13.18 -13.56 -8.89
C GLN A 5 -13.22 -12.41 -9.89
N ILE A 6 -13.10 -11.18 -9.39
CA ILE A 6 -13.00 -9.97 -10.21
C ILE A 6 -11.74 -9.22 -9.78
N THR A 7 -10.77 -9.18 -10.69
CA THR A 7 -9.49 -8.47 -10.57
C THR A 7 -9.25 -7.61 -11.82
N GLN A 8 -10.30 -6.94 -12.30
CA GLN A 8 -10.24 -6.05 -13.45
C GLN A 8 -10.10 -4.60 -12.98
N TYR A 9 -9.35 -3.77 -13.71
CA TYR A 9 -9.18 -2.36 -13.37
C TYR A 9 -10.52 -1.60 -13.40
N ALA A 10 -11.38 -1.91 -14.39
CA ALA A 10 -12.72 -1.34 -14.48
C ALA A 10 -13.72 -2.29 -15.17
N VAL A 11 -14.95 -2.34 -14.66
CA VAL A 11 -16.14 -2.84 -15.35
C VAL A 11 -17.20 -1.74 -15.30
N ASN A 12 -17.57 -1.19 -16.45
CA ASN A 12 -18.58 -0.15 -16.57
C ASN A 12 -19.66 -0.60 -17.54
N THR A 13 -20.92 -0.61 -17.09
CA THR A 13 -22.05 -1.05 -17.90
C THR A 13 -22.80 0.09 -18.60
N ASN A 14 -22.31 1.33 -18.58
CA ASN A 14 -22.90 2.52 -19.24
C ASN A 14 -24.43 2.57 -19.11
N ASN A 15 -24.93 2.77 -17.88
CA ASN A 15 -26.35 2.76 -17.49
C ASN A 15 -27.02 1.37 -17.37
N GLY A 16 -26.30 0.27 -17.59
CA GLY A 16 -26.79 -1.09 -17.32
C GLY A 16 -26.77 -1.50 -15.83
N GLN A 17 -27.01 -2.79 -15.58
CA GLN A 17 -26.91 -3.40 -14.24
C GLN A 17 -25.76 -4.42 -14.21
N ILE A 18 -25.09 -4.52 -13.05
CA ILE A 18 -24.17 -5.61 -12.75
C ILE A 18 -24.92 -6.58 -11.85
N ASN A 19 -25.09 -7.83 -12.30
CA ASN A 19 -25.70 -8.91 -11.51
C ASN A 19 -24.68 -10.04 -11.36
N ILE A 20 -24.27 -10.33 -10.14
CA ILE A 20 -23.33 -11.41 -9.84
C ILE A 20 -24.01 -12.40 -8.91
N ASN A 21 -24.17 -13.64 -9.37
CA ASN A 21 -24.69 -14.74 -8.58
C ASN A 21 -23.60 -15.80 -8.42
N SER A 22 -23.17 -16.04 -7.18
CA SER A 22 -21.99 -16.87 -6.91
C SER A 22 -22.12 -17.66 -5.61
N GLN A 23 -21.32 -18.71 -5.43
CA GLN A 23 -21.18 -19.28 -4.10
C GLN A 23 -20.35 -18.34 -3.21
N ASN A 24 -19.17 -17.96 -3.71
CA ASN A 24 -18.27 -17.00 -3.07
C ASN A 24 -17.87 -15.93 -4.09
N LEU A 25 -17.85 -14.67 -3.70
CA LEU A 25 -17.42 -13.56 -4.54
C LEU A 25 -16.20 -12.88 -3.95
N ASN A 26 -15.18 -12.68 -4.77
CA ASN A 26 -14.03 -11.86 -4.43
C ASN A 26 -13.88 -10.74 -5.47
N ILE A 27 -13.86 -9.50 -5.00
CA ILE A 27 -13.56 -8.31 -5.80
C ILE A 27 -12.29 -7.71 -5.21
N LEU A 28 -11.17 -7.84 -5.92
CA LEU A 28 -9.84 -7.58 -5.39
C LEU A 28 -9.08 -6.58 -6.27
N SER A 29 -8.44 -5.58 -5.66
CA SER A 29 -7.45 -4.73 -6.33
C SER A 29 -6.38 -5.55 -7.04
N SER A 30 -5.86 -5.02 -8.15
CA SER A 30 -4.58 -5.49 -8.69
C SER A 30 -3.42 -4.94 -7.86
N GLN A 31 -2.26 -5.60 -7.98
CA GLN A 31 -1.05 -5.23 -7.26
C GLN A 31 0.15 -5.30 -8.20
N ASP A 32 0.93 -4.22 -8.21
CA ASP A 32 2.22 -4.13 -8.90
C ASP A 32 3.33 -3.95 -7.87
N THR A 33 4.47 -4.62 -8.08
CA THR A 33 5.66 -4.46 -7.21
C THR A 33 6.90 -4.17 -8.04
N ASN A 34 7.52 -3.02 -7.78
CA ASN A 34 8.76 -2.60 -8.40
C ASN A 34 9.90 -2.73 -7.40
N ASN A 35 11.00 -3.35 -7.84
CA ASN A 35 12.21 -3.51 -7.04
C ASN A 35 13.37 -2.87 -7.78
N THR A 36 14.08 -1.96 -7.11
CA THR A 36 15.31 -1.37 -7.60
C THR A 36 16.45 -1.69 -6.66
N LYS A 37 17.62 -1.95 -7.23
CA LYS A 37 18.86 -2.15 -6.50
C LYS A 37 19.95 -1.34 -7.17
N SER A 38 20.59 -0.47 -6.41
CA SER A 38 21.73 0.32 -6.83
C SER A 38 22.92 -0.04 -5.95
N ASN A 39 24.06 -0.27 -6.60
CA ASN A 39 25.32 -0.50 -5.91
C ASN A 39 26.31 0.55 -6.41
N THR A 40 26.86 1.35 -5.50
CA THR A 40 27.92 2.30 -5.81
C THR A 40 29.21 1.89 -5.10
N LYS A 41 30.34 2.14 -5.77
CA LYS A 41 31.67 1.98 -5.21
C LYS A 41 32.46 3.22 -5.61
N HIS A 42 32.96 3.95 -4.63
CA HIS A 42 33.74 5.16 -4.85
C HIS A 42 35.18 4.92 -4.40
N LYS A 43 36.10 5.53 -5.16
CA LYS A 43 37.49 5.69 -4.79
C LYS A 43 37.78 7.18 -4.96
N ASN A 44 37.92 7.89 -3.86
CA ASN A 44 38.12 9.33 -3.88
C ASN A 44 39.57 9.65 -3.56
N LEU A 45 40.14 10.60 -4.30
CA LEU A 45 41.45 11.19 -4.04
C LEU A 45 41.25 12.69 -3.96
N ASN A 46 41.50 13.28 -2.79
CA ASN A 46 41.42 14.72 -2.58
C ASN A 46 42.82 15.27 -2.29
N VAL A 47 43.15 16.42 -2.88
CA VAL A 47 44.40 17.15 -2.64
C VAL A 47 44.01 18.59 -2.33
N SER A 48 44.44 19.09 -1.18
CA SER A 48 44.09 20.42 -0.69
C SER A 48 45.35 21.18 -0.27
N TYR A 49 45.44 22.43 -0.74
CA TYR A 49 46.53 23.35 -0.45
C TYR A 49 45.97 24.63 0.18
N THR A 50 46.42 24.96 1.38
CA THR A 50 45.95 26.15 2.11
C THR A 50 47.13 27.05 2.45
N VAL A 51 46.98 28.34 2.14
CA VAL A 51 47.97 29.40 2.43
C VAL A 51 47.36 30.34 3.45
N TYR A 52 47.90 30.36 4.68
CA TYR A 52 47.60 31.37 5.69
C TYR A 52 48.81 32.28 5.88
N GLY A 53 48.54 33.57 6.13
CA GLY A 53 49.52 34.66 6.18
C GLY A 53 50.78 34.39 7.01
N THR A 54 51.87 35.05 6.61
CA THR A 54 53.24 35.01 7.14
C THR A 54 53.61 33.68 7.83
N ASN A 55 53.93 32.67 7.01
CA ASN A 55 54.82 31.52 7.32
C ASN A 55 54.20 30.15 7.65
N SER A 56 52.99 29.80 7.18
CA SER A 56 52.56 28.39 7.21
C SER A 56 51.78 27.96 5.96
N SER A 57 52.45 27.21 5.09
CA SER A 57 51.85 26.53 3.93
C SER A 57 51.61 25.05 4.28
N ASN A 58 50.34 24.64 4.28
CA ASN A 58 49.97 23.26 4.56
C ASN A 58 49.48 22.57 3.27
N LEU A 59 50.16 21.48 2.91
CA LEU A 59 49.72 20.57 1.87
C LEU A 59 49.14 19.31 2.53
N SER A 60 47.94 18.94 2.13
CA SER A 60 47.28 17.72 2.58
C SER A 60 46.66 16.97 1.42
N GLY A 61 46.56 15.65 1.58
CA GLY A 61 45.88 14.76 0.65
C GLY A 61 45.10 13.70 1.42
N SER A 62 44.05 13.17 0.82
CA SER A 62 43.34 12.02 1.37
C SER A 62 42.91 11.05 0.28
N ILE A 63 42.96 9.77 0.61
CA ILE A 63 42.40 8.69 -0.22
C ILE A 63 41.30 8.02 0.56
N SER A 64 40.15 7.79 -0.07
CA SER A 64 39.08 7.03 0.53
C SER A 64 38.50 6.01 -0.43
N ARG A 65 38.00 4.92 0.12
CA ARG A 65 37.24 3.89 -0.59
C ARG A 65 35.97 3.64 0.17
N ASP A 66 34.85 3.73 -0.50
CA ASP A 66 33.57 3.44 0.08
C ASP A 66 32.69 2.67 -0.91
N SER A 67 31.74 1.94 -0.35
CA SER A 67 30.74 1.21 -1.09
C SER A 67 29.39 1.41 -0.44
N SER A 68 28.36 1.53 -1.27
CA SER A 68 26.98 1.64 -0.82
C SER A 68 26.10 0.72 -1.64
N THR A 69 25.17 0.05 -0.97
CA THR A 69 24.09 -0.70 -1.61
C THR A 69 22.77 -0.14 -1.14
N SER A 70 21.95 0.27 -2.09
CA SER A 70 20.60 0.77 -1.86
C SER A 70 19.60 -0.14 -2.56
N THR A 71 18.63 -0.65 -1.82
CA THR A 71 17.49 -1.40 -2.37
C THR A 71 16.21 -0.63 -2.08
N SER A 72 15.35 -0.43 -3.06
CA SER A 72 14.00 0.06 -2.85
C SER A 72 12.99 -0.92 -3.41
N GLN A 73 11.91 -1.16 -2.67
CA GLN A 73 10.76 -1.93 -3.07
C GLN A 73 9.52 -1.06 -2.90
N GLN A 74 8.74 -0.93 -3.96
CA GLN A 74 7.46 -0.23 -3.95
C GLN A 74 6.36 -1.18 -4.43
N THR A 75 5.38 -1.42 -3.56
CA THR A 75 4.15 -2.13 -3.90
C THR A 75 3.00 -1.14 -4.00
N THR A 76 2.36 -1.10 -5.17
CA THR A 76 1.19 -0.27 -5.44
C THR A 76 -0.02 -1.16 -5.72
N HIS A 77 -1.15 -0.79 -5.15
CA HIS A 77 -2.44 -1.39 -5.44
C HIS A 77 -3.25 -0.47 -6.35
N ASN A 78 -4.00 -1.07 -7.26
CA ASN A 78 -4.99 -0.36 -8.07
C ASN A 78 -6.37 -0.95 -7.80
N ASN A 79 -7.29 -0.13 -7.30
CA ASN A 79 -8.61 -0.61 -6.97
C ASN A 79 -9.35 -1.12 -8.21
N THR A 80 -10.10 -2.21 -8.05
CA THR A 80 -11.11 -2.62 -9.03
C THR A 80 -12.29 -1.66 -8.98
N ASN A 81 -12.69 -1.12 -10.12
CA ASN A 81 -13.84 -0.21 -10.20
C ASN A 81 -15.03 -0.93 -10.87
N LEU A 82 -16.16 -1.00 -10.18
CA LEU A 82 -17.43 -1.48 -10.73
C LEU A 82 -18.41 -0.32 -10.77
N THR A 83 -18.82 0.07 -11.97
CA THR A 83 -19.75 1.20 -12.16
C THR A 83 -20.97 0.75 -12.96
N ALA A 84 -22.15 0.97 -12.41
CA ALA A 84 -23.43 0.61 -13.03
C ALA A 84 -24.58 1.49 -12.51
N THR A 85 -25.76 1.36 -13.09
CA THR A 85 -26.97 1.96 -12.49
C THR A 85 -27.34 1.26 -11.20
N ASN A 86 -27.39 -0.07 -11.26
CA ASN A 86 -27.59 -0.91 -10.08
C ASN A 86 -26.51 -2.00 -10.05
N ILE A 87 -25.99 -2.28 -8.85
CA ILE A 87 -25.05 -3.38 -8.60
C ILE A 87 -25.72 -4.35 -7.65
N ASN A 88 -25.93 -5.59 -8.08
CA ASN A 88 -26.54 -6.65 -7.31
C ASN A 88 -25.54 -7.79 -7.14
N LEU A 89 -25.09 -8.01 -5.90
CA LEU A 89 -24.17 -9.06 -5.52
C LEU A 89 -24.91 -10.09 -4.66
N ASN A 90 -25.18 -11.27 -5.20
CA ASN A 90 -25.86 -12.34 -4.49
C ASN A 90 -24.91 -13.53 -4.34
N THR A 91 -24.51 -13.79 -3.10
CA THR A 91 -23.69 -14.94 -2.75
C THR A 91 -24.35 -15.81 -1.70
N THR A 92 -24.13 -17.12 -1.77
CA THR A 92 -24.64 -18.04 -0.73
C THR A 92 -23.71 -18.18 0.46
N GLN A 93 -22.43 -17.85 0.30
CA GLN A 93 -21.39 -18.00 1.32
C GLN A 93 -20.66 -16.66 1.49
N ASP A 94 -19.44 -16.52 1.01
CA ASP A 94 -18.58 -15.40 1.37
C ASP A 94 -18.50 -14.34 0.25
N THR A 95 -18.62 -13.06 0.62
CA THR A 95 -18.29 -11.91 -0.24
C THR A 95 -17.11 -11.15 0.34
N LYS A 96 -16.04 -11.01 -0.44
CA LYS A 96 -14.85 -10.22 -0.11
C LYS A 96 -14.66 -9.09 -1.09
N ILE A 97 -14.54 -7.88 -0.57
CA ILE A 97 -14.33 -6.65 -1.34
C ILE A 97 -13.08 -5.99 -0.77
N LYS A 98 -11.95 -6.13 -1.49
CA LYS A 98 -10.65 -5.70 -0.99
C LYS A 98 -9.88 -4.85 -2.00
N GLY A 99 -9.77 -3.55 -1.74
CA GLY A 99 -9.24 -2.59 -2.70
C GLY A 99 -10.17 -2.47 -3.91
N ALA A 100 -11.42 -2.07 -3.69
CA ALA A 100 -12.38 -1.91 -4.78
C ALA A 100 -13.29 -0.70 -4.55
N ASN A 101 -13.78 -0.12 -5.65
CA ASN A 101 -14.75 0.96 -5.67
C ASN A 101 -16.00 0.48 -6.39
N LEU A 102 -17.08 0.26 -5.66
CA LEU A 102 -18.37 -0.15 -6.20
C LEU A 102 -19.26 1.09 -6.24
N GLN A 103 -19.53 1.58 -7.43
CA GLN A 103 -20.32 2.79 -7.64
C GLN A 103 -21.60 2.45 -8.41
N ALA A 104 -22.72 2.40 -7.70
CA ALA A 104 -24.02 2.34 -8.34
C ALA A 104 -24.63 3.74 -8.38
N THR A 105 -25.20 4.18 -9.50
CA THR A 105 -25.84 5.50 -9.56
C THR A 105 -27.21 5.51 -8.88
N ASN A 106 -27.82 4.33 -8.68
CA ASN A 106 -29.11 4.17 -8.03
C ASN A 106 -29.02 3.22 -6.81
N GLN A 107 -28.89 1.91 -7.02
CA GLN A 107 -28.90 0.94 -5.91
C GLN A 107 -27.69 0.00 -5.90
N LEU A 108 -27.11 -0.21 -4.73
CA LEU A 108 -26.16 -1.29 -4.47
C LEU A 108 -26.80 -2.28 -3.49
N ASN A 109 -27.06 -3.50 -3.95
CA ASN A 109 -27.62 -4.58 -3.15
C ASN A 109 -26.57 -5.68 -2.97
N LEU A 110 -26.30 -6.07 -1.73
CA LEU A 110 -25.36 -7.13 -1.37
C LEU A 110 -26.05 -8.12 -0.45
N ASN A 111 -26.29 -9.33 -0.95
CA ASN A 111 -26.81 -10.47 -0.18
C ASN A 111 -25.68 -11.50 -0.04
N THR A 112 -25.30 -11.83 1.19
CA THR A 112 -24.22 -12.79 1.47
C THR A 112 -24.41 -13.47 2.82
N LYS A 113 -23.73 -14.59 3.05
CA LYS A 113 -23.64 -15.14 4.41
C LYS A 113 -22.64 -14.34 5.23
N ASN A 114 -21.43 -14.18 4.69
CA ASN A 114 -20.34 -13.45 5.34
C ASN A 114 -19.79 -12.35 4.42
N LEU A 115 -19.63 -11.14 4.96
CA LEU A 115 -19.08 -9.99 4.25
C LEU A 115 -17.73 -9.57 4.85
N GLU A 116 -16.71 -9.46 4.01
CA GLU A 116 -15.44 -8.79 4.33
C GLU A 116 -15.24 -7.62 3.36
N VAL A 117 -15.11 -6.40 3.90
CA VAL A 117 -14.74 -5.21 3.14
C VAL A 117 -13.47 -4.64 3.75
N SER A 118 -12.40 -4.53 2.96
CA SER A 118 -11.11 -4.04 3.48
C SER A 118 -10.33 -3.17 2.49
N SER A 119 -9.82 -2.05 2.99
CA SER A 119 -8.90 -1.20 2.23
C SER A 119 -7.53 -1.86 2.10
N VAL A 120 -6.81 -1.48 1.05
CA VAL A 120 -5.44 -1.96 0.79
C VAL A 120 -4.42 -0.86 1.08
N GLN A 121 -3.14 -1.21 1.14
CA GLN A 121 -2.09 -0.25 1.46
C GLN A 121 -0.97 -0.37 0.45
N ASN A 122 -0.65 0.75 -0.18
CA ASN A 122 0.61 0.91 -0.90
C ASN A 122 1.75 0.90 0.11
N LYS A 123 2.86 0.29 -0.26
CA LYS A 123 4.03 0.15 0.61
C LYS A 123 5.27 0.60 -0.14
N HIS A 124 6.08 1.44 0.49
CA HIS A 124 7.42 1.76 0.01
C HIS A 124 8.42 1.37 1.08
N LYS A 125 9.49 0.67 0.68
CA LYS A 125 10.53 0.18 1.58
C LYS A 125 11.88 0.40 0.94
N ALA A 126 12.68 1.30 1.50
CA ALA A 126 14.05 1.51 1.07
C ALA A 126 15.03 1.06 2.15
N LYS A 127 16.17 0.52 1.72
CA LYS A 127 17.28 0.17 2.61
C LYS A 127 18.58 0.60 1.96
N THR A 128 19.37 1.38 2.66
CA THR A 128 20.71 1.79 2.24
C THR A 128 21.71 1.30 3.28
N ARG A 129 22.78 0.70 2.81
CA ARG A 129 23.91 0.27 3.63
C ARG A 129 25.18 0.76 2.98
N SER A 130 25.99 1.52 3.70
CA SER A 130 27.29 2.00 3.22
C SER A 130 28.39 1.65 4.20
N GLN A 131 29.58 1.42 3.64
CA GLN A 131 30.81 1.18 4.39
C GLN A 131 31.96 1.87 3.66
N GLY A 132 32.83 2.54 4.40
CA GLY A 132 33.97 3.25 3.86
C GLY A 132 35.18 3.23 4.78
N ALA A 133 36.33 3.45 4.16
CA ALA A 133 37.60 3.64 4.83
C ALA A 133 38.35 4.79 4.17
N SER A 134 39.05 5.60 4.95
CA SER A 134 39.83 6.73 4.47
C SER A 134 41.17 6.85 5.19
N LEU A 135 42.14 7.43 4.49
CA LEU A 135 43.48 7.75 5.00
C LEU A 135 43.87 9.15 4.53
N GLY A 136 44.18 10.03 5.48
CA GLY A 136 44.63 11.40 5.26
C GLY A 136 46.11 11.57 5.58
N ILE A 137 46.84 12.28 4.71
CA ILE A 137 48.26 12.63 4.83
C ILE A 137 48.40 14.15 4.77
N GLY A 138 49.30 14.71 5.58
CA GLY A 138 49.58 16.14 5.65
C GLY A 138 51.07 16.44 5.75
N SER A 139 51.42 17.72 5.86
CA SER A 139 52.79 18.24 5.96
C SER A 139 53.63 17.64 7.10
N SER A 140 52.99 17.06 8.12
CA SER A 140 53.65 16.42 9.28
C SER A 140 53.48 14.88 9.33
N GLY A 141 53.08 14.23 8.23
CA GLY A 141 52.88 12.78 8.15
C GLY A 141 51.41 12.36 8.04
N VAL A 142 51.05 11.15 8.50
CA VAL A 142 49.66 10.70 8.49
C VAL A 142 48.83 11.55 9.46
N ASN A 143 47.78 12.18 8.93
CA ASN A 143 46.95 13.10 9.69
C ASN A 143 45.66 12.43 10.20
N SER A 144 45.12 11.44 9.47
CA SER A 144 43.89 10.75 9.90
C SER A 144 43.71 9.37 9.27
N VAL A 145 43.02 8.49 9.99
CA VAL A 145 42.46 7.22 9.50
C VAL A 145 40.99 7.17 9.86
N GLY A 146 40.13 6.78 8.93
CA GLY A 146 38.68 6.76 9.12
C GLY A 146 38.07 5.44 8.67
N PHE A 147 37.09 4.96 9.43
CA PHE A 147 36.17 3.92 9.02
C PHE A 147 34.75 4.40 9.28
N ASN A 148 33.86 4.26 8.31
CA ASN A 148 32.47 4.66 8.44
C ASN A 148 31.55 3.53 7.99
N GLN A 149 30.53 3.22 8.79
CA GLN A 149 29.40 2.39 8.38
C GLN A 149 28.11 3.14 8.63
N SER A 150 27.21 3.13 7.65
CA SER A 150 25.90 3.76 7.78
C SER A 150 24.81 2.80 7.32
N LYS A 151 23.68 2.84 8.02
CA LYS A 151 22.47 2.10 7.69
C LYS A 151 21.29 3.05 7.74
N ALA A 152 20.48 3.05 6.70
CA ALA A 152 19.21 3.75 6.66
C ALA A 152 18.13 2.78 6.18
N ASP A 153 17.05 2.67 6.93
CA ASP A 153 15.86 1.92 6.54
C ASP A 153 14.68 2.90 6.49
N GLU A 154 13.96 2.92 5.37
CA GLU A 154 12.73 3.68 5.19
C GLU A 154 11.58 2.71 4.95
N ASN A 155 10.43 2.97 5.58
CA ASN A 155 9.22 2.19 5.37
C ASN A 155 8.02 3.11 5.50
N SER A 156 7.26 3.26 4.43
CA SER A 156 6.03 4.05 4.42
C SER A 156 4.86 3.25 3.87
N LYS A 157 3.67 3.60 4.34
CA LYS A 157 2.41 2.95 4.01
C LYS A 157 1.36 4.01 3.72
N THR A 158 0.64 3.85 2.63
CA THR A 158 -0.46 4.74 2.26
C THR A 158 -1.71 3.91 2.03
N VAL A 159 -2.80 4.24 2.74
CA VAL A 159 -4.07 3.51 2.60
C VAL A 159 -4.75 3.92 1.30
N LEU A 160 -5.14 2.92 0.50
CA LEU A 160 -6.04 3.06 -0.63
C LEU A 160 -7.41 2.51 -0.24
N LEU A 161 -8.38 3.42 -0.12
CA LEU A 161 -9.69 3.13 0.44
C LEU A 161 -10.51 2.21 -0.48
N THR A 162 -11.20 1.25 0.11
CA THR A 162 -12.29 0.52 -0.53
C THR A 162 -13.60 1.25 -0.27
N SER A 163 -14.40 1.44 -1.32
CA SER A 163 -15.64 2.21 -1.26
C SER A 163 -16.82 1.50 -1.88
N MET A 164 -18.00 1.71 -1.28
CA MET A 164 -19.29 1.33 -1.84
C MET A 164 -20.21 2.54 -1.78
N THR A 165 -20.64 3.02 -2.94
CA THR A 165 -21.38 4.28 -3.09
C THR A 165 -22.59 4.08 -3.98
N ALA A 166 -23.77 4.43 -3.48
CA ALA A 166 -25.03 4.40 -4.22
C ALA A 166 -26.11 5.22 -3.52
N LYS A 167 -27.13 5.74 -4.24
CA LYS A 167 -28.24 6.48 -3.60
C LYS A 167 -28.86 5.66 -2.47
N GLN A 168 -29.04 4.37 -2.72
CA GLN A 168 -29.38 3.40 -1.69
C GLN A 168 -28.36 2.26 -1.67
N VAL A 169 -27.83 1.96 -0.49
CA VAL A 169 -26.99 0.79 -0.24
C VAL A 169 -27.77 -0.14 0.69
N ASN A 170 -28.02 -1.37 0.23
CA ASN A 170 -28.69 -2.42 0.98
C ASN A 170 -27.72 -3.60 1.15
N ILE A 171 -27.32 -3.87 2.39
CA ILE A 171 -26.45 -5.01 2.72
C ILE A 171 -27.19 -5.93 3.67
N ASN A 172 -27.35 -7.18 3.24
CA ASN A 172 -27.96 -8.25 3.99
C ASN A 172 -26.93 -9.37 4.20
N THR A 173 -26.55 -9.58 5.46
CA THR A 173 -25.61 -10.62 5.86
C THR A 173 -26.27 -11.59 6.83
N GLN A 174 -26.03 -12.88 6.68
CA GLN A 174 -26.65 -13.90 7.53
C GLN A 174 -25.85 -14.22 8.81
N ALA A 175 -24.54 -13.98 8.81
CA ALA A 175 -23.68 -14.36 9.94
C ALA A 175 -22.68 -13.27 10.33
N HIS A 176 -21.71 -12.96 9.46
CA HIS A 176 -20.58 -12.11 9.86
C HIS A 176 -20.33 -10.95 8.88
N THR A 177 -20.02 -9.77 9.42
CA THR A 177 -19.60 -8.60 8.65
C THR A 177 -18.33 -8.00 9.24
N GLN A 178 -17.28 -7.86 8.43
CA GLN A 178 -16.03 -7.17 8.79
C GLN A 178 -15.77 -5.99 7.86
N LEU A 179 -15.55 -4.81 8.45
CA LEU A 179 -15.24 -3.58 7.73
C LEU A 179 -13.90 -3.03 8.25
N THR A 180 -12.84 -3.13 7.47
CA THR A 180 -11.49 -2.67 7.87
C THR A 180 -11.02 -1.52 6.99
N GLY A 181 -11.03 -0.31 7.55
CA GLY A 181 -10.57 0.90 6.86
C GLY A 181 -11.37 1.26 5.61
N SER A 182 -12.57 0.70 5.43
CA SER A 182 -13.45 0.91 4.27
C SER A 182 -14.46 2.02 4.52
N LEU A 183 -14.92 2.68 3.46
CA LEU A 183 -15.92 3.74 3.51
C LEU A 183 -17.20 3.32 2.77
N MET A 184 -18.35 3.53 3.40
CA MET A 184 -19.66 3.30 2.81
C MET A 184 -20.47 4.59 2.89
N LEU A 185 -20.86 5.15 1.75
CA LEU A 185 -21.57 6.42 1.71
C LEU A 185 -22.73 6.38 0.71
N PRO A 186 -23.93 6.85 1.09
CA PRO A 186 -24.90 7.30 0.11
C PRO A 186 -24.45 8.67 -0.45
N PRO A 187 -24.55 8.91 -1.77
CA PRO A 187 -24.37 10.23 -2.36
C PRO A 187 -25.55 11.09 -1.92
N THR A 188 -25.29 12.00 -0.98
CA THR A 188 -26.17 13.08 -0.52
C THR A 188 -27.53 12.66 0.09
N GLN A 189 -27.66 12.86 1.40
CA GLN A 189 -28.89 12.80 2.23
C GLN A 189 -29.93 11.71 1.86
N ALA A 190 -29.75 10.50 2.39
CA ALA A 190 -30.87 9.56 2.59
C ALA A 190 -30.53 8.52 3.68
N THR A 191 -31.58 8.12 4.39
CA THR A 191 -31.67 7.30 5.60
C THR A 191 -30.72 6.10 5.67
N LYS A 192 -29.98 6.02 6.79
CA LYS A 192 -29.07 4.93 7.14
C LYS A 192 -29.86 3.74 7.72
N THR A 193 -30.30 2.79 6.88
CA THR A 193 -30.81 1.51 7.37
C THR A 193 -29.68 0.48 7.35
N VAL A 194 -28.96 0.36 8.46
CA VAL A 194 -28.06 -0.77 8.71
C VAL A 194 -28.85 -1.77 9.56
N THR A 195 -29.42 -2.80 8.95
CA THR A 195 -30.05 -3.90 9.68
C THR A 195 -28.98 -4.96 9.97
N THR A 196 -28.29 -4.85 11.11
CA THR A 196 -27.56 -5.99 11.67
C THR A 196 -28.56 -6.87 12.41
N MET A 197 -28.92 -8.02 11.85
CA MET A 197 -29.58 -9.07 12.65
C MET A 197 -28.51 -9.68 13.55
N ASP A 198 -28.43 -9.22 14.79
CA ASP A 198 -27.73 -9.93 15.85
C ASP A 198 -28.50 -11.22 16.12
N ASN A 199 -27.94 -12.36 15.71
CA ASN A 199 -28.43 -13.66 16.13
C ASN A 199 -27.56 -14.19 17.27
N SER A 200 -27.47 -13.41 18.36
CA SER A 200 -27.04 -13.90 19.66
C SER A 200 -28.15 -14.80 20.22
N ALA A 201 -28.22 -16.03 19.71
CA ALA A 201 -29.00 -17.07 20.34
C ALA A 201 -28.43 -17.31 21.75
N SER A 202 -29.13 -16.83 22.77
CA SER A 202 -28.88 -17.19 24.17
C SER A 202 -28.85 -18.72 24.29
N PRO A 203 -27.84 -19.32 24.95
CA PRO A 203 -27.88 -20.76 25.19
C PRO A 203 -29.07 -21.09 26.09
N PRO A 204 -29.74 -22.24 25.87
CA PRO A 204 -30.80 -22.68 26.77
C PRO A 204 -30.23 -22.90 28.17
N THR A 205 -30.84 -22.27 29.17
CA THR A 205 -30.65 -22.61 30.58
C THR A 205 -31.05 -24.07 30.78
N ALA A 206 -30.12 -24.85 31.32
CA ALA A 206 -30.36 -26.20 31.80
C ALA A 206 -31.26 -26.21 33.05
#